data_AF-A0A257X137-F1
#
_entry.id   AF-A0A257X137-F1
#
_cell.length_a   1.000
_cell.length_b   1.000
_cell.length_c   1.000
_cell.angle_alpha   90.00
_cell.angle_beta   90.00
_cell.angle_gamma   90.00
#
_symmetry.space_group_name_H-M   'P 1'
#
loop_
_entity.id
_entity.type
_entity.pdbx_description
1 polymer ?
#
loop_
_entity_poly.entity_id
_entity_poly.type
_entity_poly.pdbx_seq_one_letter_code
_entity_poly.pdbx_strand_id
1 'polypeptide(L)'
;VAVSSNANLVVGQTVTGAGVPAGTTVTSIAGNNITLSNSVTAGSVALTFSTVQSNTYTGPTVVNQGTLTLAGQAGSIVIPGDLTLNNAVVTMTLNAGQIAAGSNITINSGSTLTYLGNNTLSGLLAFNNPGGPTAPILAAGFGVLTLGNDITASNDSFTLPAVISATAAAGTTAAPTTGVVNLGGAARSITTSGLALVSLDITAALQGTGASGITKAGNGGLRLTSAGNSYAGATTLSGGTIFLGASNVLPDFSTFSMLAGSTLDLNGFSDVISQLSGAGSITNNSGTAGTLTAGLNNADTTFSGQFLGYTAATLATLNVAKVGTGNLTLTGSGSTATGTLTINGGTVTLSGSGQTAFGTYAVNTGGLLVLDNSTTAGNNRLGGPNATSASNSRNVTLAGGEFKIIGAATGTTYESLGIFTNSNGANKLTVDASGGASTIVNFASVAAIGGATGSHTVVRGTNLGAAPGAGVANVFTSAIAQQGGANVSGLANVSVRADMLADTSLTGNGVSFATYFPGTGFRVLTANETLATTTGMNTSTANLKVAGGSQTFTTNTMNTITLDSGGGLTGFNVGSVMTVGGVAILALPGNTGLSGGQISGGASNTWIHAVGDLVISS
;
A
#
# COMPACT_ATOMS: atom_id res chain seq x y z
N VAL A 1 28.10 60.82 21.54
CA VAL A 1 27.30 61.67 20.62
C VAL A 1 26.15 62.29 21.41
N ALA A 2 25.88 63.58 21.25
CA ALA A 2 24.72 64.23 21.87
C ALA A 2 23.52 64.19 20.91
N VAL A 3 22.34 63.83 21.41
CA VAL A 3 21.08 63.78 20.65
C VAL A 3 20.10 64.82 21.19
N SER A 4 19.15 65.27 20.36
CA SER A 4 18.13 66.25 20.76
C SER A 4 17.14 65.72 21.81
N SER A 5 16.93 64.39 21.84
CA SER A 5 16.15 63.69 22.86
C SER A 5 16.62 62.25 22.96
N ASN A 6 16.60 61.69 24.17
CA ASN A 6 16.80 60.27 24.40
C ASN A 6 15.48 59.47 24.46
N ALA A 7 14.34 60.14 24.26
CA ALA A 7 13.03 59.49 24.31
C ALA A 7 12.98 58.35 23.28
N ASN A 8 12.73 57.13 23.76
CA ASN A 8 12.69 55.88 22.99
C ASN A 8 14.04 55.37 22.45
N LEU A 9 15.17 55.96 22.84
CA LEU A 9 16.50 55.38 22.60
C LEU A 9 16.80 54.32 23.66
N VAL A 10 17.36 53.19 23.25
CA VAL A 10 17.85 52.14 24.16
C VAL A 10 19.25 51.69 23.79
N VAL A 11 19.96 51.14 24.77
CA VAL A 11 21.22 50.42 24.55
C VAL A 11 20.96 49.22 23.63
N GLY A 12 21.76 49.09 22.58
CA GLY A 12 21.68 48.07 21.54
C GLY A 12 21.05 48.54 20.23
N GLN A 13 20.40 49.71 20.18
CA GLN A 13 19.82 50.23 18.93
C GLN A 13 20.90 50.44 17.87
N THR A 14 20.70 49.87 16.68
CA THR A 14 21.55 50.14 15.53
C THR A 14 21.40 51.58 15.09
N VAL A 15 22.52 52.20 14.76
CA VAL A 15 22.61 53.57 14.29
C VAL A 15 23.20 53.55 12.89
N THR A 16 22.51 54.19 11.95
CA THR A 16 22.95 54.35 10.57
C THR A 16 23.00 55.84 10.20
N GLY A 17 23.75 56.17 9.15
CA GLY A 17 23.92 57.54 8.69
C GLY A 17 25.22 57.71 7.91
N ALA A 18 25.33 58.81 7.17
CA ALA A 18 26.56 59.12 6.44
C ALA A 18 27.73 59.31 7.42
N GLY A 19 28.81 58.52 7.26
CA GLY A 19 29.94 58.56 8.20
C GLY A 19 29.74 57.76 9.49
N VAL A 20 28.68 56.95 9.59
CA VAL A 20 28.51 55.94 10.65
C VAL A 20 28.97 54.58 10.11
N PRO A 21 29.96 53.91 10.72
CA PRO A 21 30.35 52.56 10.32
C PRO A 21 29.17 51.58 10.35
N ALA A 22 29.13 50.64 9.39
CA ALA A 22 28.09 49.62 9.37
C ALA A 22 28.09 48.78 10.67
N GLY A 23 26.90 48.49 11.21
CA GLY A 23 26.74 47.72 12.45
C GLY A 23 26.95 48.53 13.74
N THR A 24 27.12 49.86 13.68
CA THR A 24 27.21 50.70 14.87
C THR A 24 25.95 50.60 15.73
N THR A 25 26.09 50.44 17.04
CA THR A 25 24.98 50.39 18.02
C THR A 25 25.17 51.38 19.16
N VAL A 26 24.09 51.73 19.87
CA VAL A 26 24.16 52.49 21.12
C VAL A 26 24.67 51.58 22.25
N THR A 27 25.78 51.91 22.91
CA THR A 27 26.35 51.09 24.01
C THR A 27 26.01 51.62 25.40
N SER A 28 25.67 52.90 25.53
CA SER A 28 25.14 53.48 26.76
C SER A 28 24.35 54.75 26.48
N ILE A 29 23.44 55.11 27.39
CA ILE A 29 22.65 56.34 27.35
C ILE A 29 22.74 57.00 28.72
N ALA A 30 23.17 58.26 28.76
CA ALA A 30 23.25 59.07 29.96
C ALA A 30 22.68 60.47 29.66
N GLY A 31 21.44 60.72 30.09
CA GLY A 31 20.70 61.89 29.63
C GLY A 31 20.60 61.91 28.10
N ASN A 32 20.84 63.07 27.48
CA ASN A 32 20.84 63.22 26.02
C ASN A 32 22.17 62.82 25.35
N ASN A 33 23.08 62.15 26.08
CA ASN A 33 24.33 61.63 25.53
C ASN A 33 24.22 60.13 25.31
N ILE A 34 24.58 59.69 24.11
CA ILE A 34 24.71 58.29 23.74
C ILE A 34 26.16 57.94 23.45
N THR A 35 26.58 56.74 23.84
CA THR A 35 27.86 56.14 23.41
C THR A 35 27.56 55.19 22.26
N LEU A 36 28.39 55.22 21.21
CA LEU A 36 28.26 54.33 20.05
C LEU A 36 29.36 53.27 20.10
N SER A 37 29.08 52.07 19.59
CA SER A 37 30.04 50.95 19.51
C SER A 37 31.22 51.24 18.58
N ASN A 38 31.06 52.19 17.65
CA ASN A 38 32.07 52.58 16.69
C ASN A 38 32.14 54.11 16.59
N SER A 39 33.35 54.64 16.40
CA SER A 39 33.57 56.07 16.18
C SER A 39 32.97 56.50 14.84
N VAL A 40 32.17 57.57 14.87
CA VAL A 40 31.66 58.23 13.65
C VAL A 40 32.75 59.09 13.02
N THR A 41 32.79 59.18 11.69
CA THR A 41 33.87 59.83 10.94
C THR A 41 33.62 61.29 10.58
N ALA A 42 32.45 61.85 10.93
CA ALA A 42 32.08 63.25 10.65
C ALA A 42 31.54 63.98 11.90
N GLY A 43 31.81 65.28 12.01
CA GLY A 43 31.53 66.11 13.20
C GLY A 43 30.05 66.50 13.39
N SER A 44 29.20 66.37 12.37
CA SER A 44 27.75 66.50 12.47
C SER A 44 27.10 65.50 11.52
N VAL A 45 26.40 64.49 12.08
CA VAL A 45 25.83 63.38 11.33
C VAL A 45 24.35 63.27 11.67
N ALA A 46 23.49 63.19 10.65
CA ALA A 46 22.12 62.77 10.82
C ALA A 46 22.11 61.27 11.18
N LEU A 47 21.93 60.97 12.47
CA LEU A 47 21.81 59.60 12.96
C LEU A 47 20.39 59.11 12.77
N THR A 48 20.25 58.01 12.04
CA THR A 48 19.01 57.24 11.95
C THR A 48 19.12 56.08 12.91
N PHE A 49 18.19 55.98 13.86
CA PHE A 49 18.16 54.91 14.85
C PHE A 49 17.16 53.84 14.42
N SER A 50 17.51 52.57 14.60
CA SER A 50 16.58 51.46 14.35
C SER A 50 15.33 51.60 15.21
N THR A 51 14.16 51.61 14.56
CA THR A 51 12.86 51.61 15.25
C THR A 51 12.53 50.25 15.86
N VAL A 52 13.19 49.18 15.39
CA VAL A 52 12.99 47.81 15.83
C VAL A 52 13.94 47.50 16.98
N GLN A 53 13.38 47.12 18.13
CA GLN A 53 14.13 46.76 19.34
C GLN A 53 13.77 45.34 19.77
N SER A 54 14.77 44.48 19.79
CA SER A 54 14.67 43.12 20.33
C SER A 54 15.09 43.11 21.80
N ASN A 55 14.54 42.17 22.57
CA ASN A 55 15.07 41.87 23.89
C ASN A 55 16.47 41.23 23.77
N THR A 56 17.35 41.52 24.73
CA THR A 56 18.76 41.09 24.71
C THR A 56 19.16 40.19 25.89
N TYR A 57 18.19 39.74 26.69
CA TYR A 57 18.47 38.81 27.78
C TYR A 57 18.92 37.45 27.21
N THR A 58 19.78 36.75 27.95
CA THR A 58 20.38 35.47 27.54
C THR A 58 19.77 34.26 28.26
N GLY A 59 18.99 34.49 29.32
CA GLY A 59 18.30 33.44 30.07
C GLY A 59 17.04 32.91 29.37
N PRO A 60 16.47 31.79 29.86
CA PRO A 60 15.22 31.27 29.34
C PRO A 60 14.03 32.16 29.75
N THR A 61 12.96 32.06 28.97
CA THR A 61 11.64 32.62 29.29
C THR A 61 10.76 31.49 29.79
N VAL A 62 10.28 31.61 31.03
CA VAL A 62 9.36 30.62 31.62
C VAL A 62 8.04 31.31 31.90
N VAL A 63 6.95 30.80 31.31
CA VAL A 63 5.60 31.29 31.54
C VAL A 63 4.84 30.26 32.38
N ASN A 64 4.59 30.61 33.63
CA ASN A 64 3.84 29.79 34.58
C ASN A 64 2.46 30.37 34.78
N GLN A 65 1.42 29.67 34.32
CA GLN A 65 0.03 30.17 34.31
C GLN A 65 -0.17 31.45 33.49
N GLY A 66 -1.43 31.77 33.18
CA GLY A 66 -1.82 33.04 32.55
C GLY A 66 -1.51 33.14 31.05
N THR A 67 -1.57 34.37 30.54
CA THR A 67 -1.40 34.66 29.10
C THR A 67 -0.25 35.65 28.88
N LEU A 68 0.69 35.30 28.00
CA LEU A 68 1.71 36.20 27.47
C LEU A 68 1.42 36.51 26.01
N THR A 69 1.10 37.76 25.72
CA THR A 69 0.90 38.24 24.35
C THR A 69 2.21 38.78 23.78
N LEU A 70 2.63 38.25 22.64
CA LEU A 70 3.76 38.76 21.89
C LEU A 70 3.24 39.75 20.84
N ALA A 71 3.66 41.01 21.01
CA ALA A 71 3.20 42.18 20.24
C ALA A 71 4.36 43.13 19.89
N GLY A 72 5.57 42.58 19.76
CA GLY A 72 6.73 43.34 19.27
C GLY A 72 6.53 43.91 17.87
N GLN A 73 7.35 44.89 17.51
CA GLN A 73 7.35 45.45 16.15
C GLN A 73 7.86 44.42 15.13
N ALA A 74 7.56 44.64 13.84
CA ALA A 74 8.04 43.77 12.78
C ALA A 74 9.57 43.63 12.83
N GLY A 75 10.08 42.40 12.81
CA GLY A 75 11.51 42.10 12.89
C GLY A 75 12.11 42.12 14.30
N SER A 76 11.35 42.45 15.34
CA SER A 76 11.83 42.36 16.72
C SER A 76 11.71 40.94 17.28
N ILE A 77 12.75 40.52 18.02
CA ILE A 77 12.75 39.29 18.81
C ILE A 77 12.32 39.66 20.24
N VAL A 78 11.13 39.25 20.63
CA VAL A 78 10.60 39.43 21.99
C VAL A 78 11.16 38.36 22.92
N ILE A 79 11.33 37.13 22.44
CA ILE A 79 11.89 36.02 23.20
C ILE A 79 13.22 35.56 22.57
N PRO A 80 14.37 36.11 23.00
CA PRO A 80 15.70 35.77 22.49
C PRO A 80 16.25 34.41 22.95
N GLY A 81 15.77 33.87 24.07
CA GLY A 81 16.22 32.59 24.66
C GLY A 81 15.18 31.48 24.55
N ASP A 82 15.47 30.34 25.18
CA ASP A 82 14.54 29.20 25.25
C ASP A 82 13.21 29.58 25.90
N LEU A 83 12.13 28.91 25.50
CA LEU A 83 10.77 29.19 25.97
C LEU A 83 10.14 27.94 26.60
N THR A 84 9.74 28.02 27.86
CA THR A 84 9.02 26.96 28.57
C THR A 84 7.65 27.47 29.01
N LEU A 85 6.59 26.75 28.66
CA LEU A 85 5.22 27.04 29.10
C LEU A 85 4.76 25.97 30.10
N ASN A 86 4.18 26.42 31.21
CA ASN A 86 3.60 25.58 32.26
C ASN A 86 2.16 26.03 32.52
N ASN A 87 1.20 25.30 31.93
CA ASN A 87 -0.23 25.62 31.94
C ASN A 87 -0.50 27.10 31.61
N ALA A 88 0.15 27.58 30.54
CA ALA A 88 0.15 28.97 30.13
C ALA A 88 -0.21 29.13 28.64
N VAL A 89 -0.73 30.30 28.27
CA VAL A 89 -1.02 30.65 26.89
C VAL A 89 0.00 31.69 26.41
N VAL A 90 0.69 31.41 25.30
CA VAL A 90 1.56 32.37 24.62
C VAL A 90 1.04 32.58 23.21
N THR A 91 0.81 33.82 22.80
CA THR A 91 0.21 34.13 21.50
C THR A 91 0.93 35.28 20.80
N MET A 92 1.39 35.05 19.57
CA MET A 92 1.79 36.12 18.66
C MET A 92 0.56 36.77 18.04
N THR A 93 0.46 38.10 18.13
CA THR A 93 -0.75 38.83 17.70
C THR A 93 -0.53 39.82 16.58
N LEU A 94 0.70 40.34 16.43
CA LEU A 94 0.98 41.43 15.47
C LEU A 94 1.93 41.02 14.34
N ASN A 95 3.05 40.37 14.68
CA ASN A 95 4.12 40.08 13.72
C ASN A 95 4.68 38.68 13.94
N ALA A 96 5.17 38.08 12.85
CA ALA A 96 5.93 36.83 12.90
C ALA A 96 7.37 37.05 13.39
N GLY A 97 8.07 35.97 13.74
CA GLY A 97 9.49 35.99 14.08
C GLY A 97 9.82 36.55 15.46
N GLN A 98 8.84 36.62 16.37
CA GLN A 98 9.01 37.22 17.71
C GLN A 98 9.68 36.29 18.73
N ILE A 99 9.79 35.00 18.44
CA ILE A 99 10.63 34.06 19.20
C ILE A 99 11.86 33.80 18.33
N ALA A 100 13.06 33.84 18.93
CA ALA A 100 14.28 33.58 18.21
C ALA A 100 14.27 32.18 17.57
N ALA A 101 14.74 32.08 16.33
CA ALA A 101 14.70 30.81 15.61
C ALA A 101 15.51 29.71 16.33
N GLY A 102 16.57 30.06 17.06
CA GLY A 102 17.39 29.09 17.80
C GLY A 102 16.80 28.61 19.13
N SER A 103 15.70 29.20 19.61
CA SER A 103 15.12 28.86 20.91
C SER A 103 14.62 27.42 20.94
N ASN A 104 14.99 26.67 21.98
CA ASN A 104 14.24 25.46 22.32
C ASN A 104 12.89 25.84 22.92
N ILE A 105 11.85 25.10 22.57
CA ILE A 105 10.49 25.35 23.05
C ILE A 105 9.98 24.11 23.78
N THR A 106 9.60 24.26 25.04
CA THR A 106 8.95 23.22 25.84
C THR A 106 7.53 23.62 26.19
N ILE A 107 6.56 22.80 25.79
CA ILE A 107 5.13 23.01 26.05
C ILE A 107 4.64 21.90 26.98
N ASN A 108 4.47 22.23 28.27
CA ASN A 108 3.94 21.30 29.26
C ASN A 108 2.40 21.31 29.27
N SER A 109 1.78 20.29 29.86
CA SER A 109 0.31 20.14 29.98
C SER A 109 -0.44 21.46 30.23
N GLY A 110 -1.57 21.62 29.54
CA GLY A 110 -2.41 22.81 29.62
C GLY A 110 -1.85 24.08 29.01
N SER A 111 -0.70 24.01 28.36
CA SER A 111 -0.12 25.16 27.69
C SER A 111 -0.53 25.25 26.22
N THR A 112 -0.64 26.45 25.70
CA THR A 112 -0.85 26.70 24.26
C THR A 112 0.13 27.74 23.76
N LEU A 113 0.89 27.44 22.72
CA LEU A 113 1.68 28.40 21.95
C LEU A 113 1.02 28.63 20.59
N THR A 114 0.71 29.88 20.26
CA THR A 114 0.14 30.27 18.96
C THR A 114 1.09 31.20 18.22
N TYR A 115 1.57 30.73 17.07
CA TYR A 115 2.33 31.53 16.11
C TYR A 115 1.40 32.37 15.22
N LEU A 116 1.99 33.38 14.59
CA LEU A 116 1.37 34.20 13.55
C LEU A 116 2.37 34.40 12.41
N GLY A 117 1.93 34.26 11.16
CA GLY A 117 2.76 34.44 9.97
C GLY A 117 3.84 33.36 9.83
N ASN A 118 4.87 33.67 9.05
CA ASN A 118 5.96 32.74 8.77
C ASN A 118 7.01 32.78 9.88
N ASN A 119 7.26 31.64 10.51
CA ASN A 119 8.19 31.49 11.62
C ASN A 119 9.19 30.37 11.32
N THR A 120 10.38 30.48 11.91
CA THR A 120 11.40 29.42 11.87
C THR A 120 11.70 28.99 13.28
N LEU A 121 11.74 27.69 13.53
CA LEU A 121 12.13 27.07 14.79
C LEU A 121 13.23 26.04 14.52
N SER A 122 14.48 26.44 14.72
CA SER A 122 15.70 25.65 14.62
C SER A 122 16.16 25.06 15.97
N GLY A 123 15.53 25.43 17.07
CA GLY A 123 15.67 24.73 18.35
C GLY A 123 14.75 23.51 18.45
N LEU A 124 14.96 22.69 19.48
CA LEU A 124 14.14 21.52 19.77
C LEU A 124 12.71 21.96 20.16
N LEU A 125 11.70 21.28 19.62
CA LEU A 125 10.31 21.38 20.09
C LEU A 125 9.96 20.18 20.97
N ALA A 126 9.65 20.43 22.24
CA ALA A 126 9.34 19.41 23.22
C ALA A 126 7.92 19.57 23.78
N PHE A 127 7.16 18.49 23.81
CA PHE A 127 5.89 18.38 24.52
C PHE A 127 6.02 17.44 25.71
N ASN A 128 5.50 17.85 26.85
CA ASN A 128 5.47 17.03 28.05
C ASN A 128 4.06 17.03 28.65
N ASN A 129 3.39 15.88 28.57
CA ASN A 129 2.02 15.72 29.01
C ASN A 129 1.85 14.57 30.03
N PRO A 130 2.26 14.76 31.29
CA PRO A 130 2.18 13.71 32.32
C PRO A 130 0.75 13.35 32.79
N GLY A 131 -0.31 13.93 32.21
CA GLY A 131 -1.70 13.54 32.52
C GLY A 131 -2.65 14.65 33.03
N GLY A 132 -2.62 15.86 32.45
CA GLY A 132 -3.51 16.97 32.84
C GLY A 132 -4.87 17.02 32.12
N PRO A 133 -5.80 17.91 32.54
CA PRO A 133 -7.14 18.04 31.95
C PRO A 133 -7.18 18.70 30.56
N THR A 134 -6.03 19.20 30.09
CA THR A 134 -5.90 19.97 28.84
C THR A 134 -4.60 19.60 28.15
N ALA A 135 -4.67 19.31 26.85
CA ALA A 135 -3.52 18.98 26.03
C ALA A 135 -2.54 20.16 25.91
N PRO A 136 -1.22 19.92 25.81
CA PRO A 136 -0.29 20.92 25.34
C PRO A 136 -0.44 21.12 23.82
N ILE A 137 -0.56 22.36 23.38
CA ILE A 137 -0.88 22.71 21.99
C ILE A 137 0.17 23.66 21.42
N LEU A 138 0.63 23.38 20.21
CA LEU A 138 1.24 24.36 19.33
C LEU A 138 0.30 24.62 18.15
N ALA A 139 -0.06 25.88 17.95
CA ALA A 139 -0.80 26.33 16.77
C ALA A 139 0.16 27.09 15.86
N ALA A 140 0.39 26.60 14.64
CA ALA A 140 1.20 27.28 13.63
C ALA A 140 0.56 28.60 13.17
N GLY A 141 -0.74 28.80 13.41
CA GLY A 141 -1.47 30.01 13.05
C GLY A 141 -1.70 30.14 11.54
N PHE A 142 -1.84 31.37 11.06
CA PHE A 142 -1.84 31.65 9.62
C PHE A 142 -0.39 31.81 9.14
N GLY A 143 0.14 30.85 8.38
CA GLY A 143 1.49 30.93 7.82
C GLY A 143 2.25 29.60 7.83
N VAL A 144 3.56 29.68 7.60
CA VAL A 144 4.47 28.53 7.59
C VAL A 144 5.30 28.53 8.86
N LEU A 145 5.19 27.49 9.68
CA LEU A 145 6.18 27.18 10.71
C LEU A 145 7.26 26.27 10.11
N THR A 146 8.46 26.76 9.90
CA THR A 146 9.58 25.98 9.36
C THR A 146 10.43 25.40 10.49
N LEU A 147 10.58 24.08 10.52
CA LEU A 147 11.40 23.36 11.49
C LEU A 147 12.84 23.20 11.00
N GLY A 148 13.79 23.55 11.86
CA GLY A 148 15.22 23.30 11.70
C GLY A 148 15.74 22.15 12.56
N ASN A 149 14.94 21.62 13.49
CA ASN A 149 15.30 20.57 14.43
C ASN A 149 14.15 19.59 14.69
N ASP A 150 14.42 18.58 15.52
CA ASP A 150 13.54 17.47 15.83
C ASP A 150 12.40 17.85 16.80
N ILE A 151 11.46 16.92 16.97
CA ILE A 151 10.33 17.03 17.91
C ILE A 151 10.42 15.89 18.93
N THR A 152 10.20 16.19 20.20
CA THR A 152 9.94 15.20 21.24
C THR A 152 8.55 15.38 21.85
N ALA A 153 7.85 14.28 22.12
CA ALA A 153 6.55 14.33 22.78
C ALA A 153 6.36 13.15 23.73
N SER A 154 6.31 13.43 25.03
CA SER A 154 5.94 12.43 26.05
C SER A 154 4.49 12.67 26.47
N ASN A 155 3.67 11.61 26.45
CA ASN A 155 2.26 11.70 26.83
C ASN A 155 1.81 10.52 27.67
N ASP A 156 1.33 10.82 28.87
CA ASP A 156 0.70 9.87 29.77
C ASP A 156 -0.81 10.11 29.89
N SER A 157 -1.37 11.08 29.15
CA SER A 157 -2.81 11.31 29.05
C SER A 157 -3.45 10.46 27.95
N PHE A 158 -4.28 9.49 28.32
CA PHE A 158 -4.93 8.56 27.38
C PHE A 158 -5.95 9.21 26.42
N THR A 159 -6.45 10.40 26.74
CA THR A 159 -7.53 11.06 25.97
C THR A 159 -7.11 12.35 25.30
N LEU A 160 -6.00 12.96 25.75
CA LEU A 160 -5.58 14.30 25.32
C LEU A 160 -4.12 14.28 24.87
N PRO A 161 -3.81 13.82 23.64
CA PRO A 161 -2.46 13.87 23.11
C PRO A 161 -1.97 15.32 22.97
N ALA A 162 -0.65 15.52 22.92
CA ALA A 162 -0.08 16.79 22.47
C ALA A 162 -0.53 17.07 21.03
N VAL A 163 -0.75 18.35 20.68
CA VAL A 163 -1.28 18.70 19.36
C VAL A 163 -0.40 19.76 18.67
N ILE A 164 -0.07 19.51 17.40
CA ILE A 164 0.39 20.54 16.47
C ILE A 164 -0.76 20.81 15.49
N SER A 165 -1.24 22.05 15.46
CA SER A 165 -2.45 22.43 14.70
C SER A 165 -2.23 23.62 13.77
N ALA A 166 -3.09 23.71 12.77
CA ALA A 166 -3.14 24.81 11.81
C ALA A 166 -4.00 26.01 12.28
N THR A 167 -4.53 25.96 13.50
CA THR A 167 -5.64 26.84 13.92
C THR A 167 -5.22 28.31 14.01
N ALA A 168 -6.10 29.17 13.49
CA ALA A 168 -6.03 30.62 13.47
C ALA A 168 -5.90 31.28 14.86
N ALA A 169 -5.25 32.44 14.93
CA ALA A 169 -5.47 33.39 16.01
C ALA A 169 -6.87 34.02 15.86
N ALA A 170 -7.61 34.16 16.96
CA ALA A 170 -8.92 34.81 16.92
C ALA A 170 -8.81 36.27 16.44
N GLY A 171 -9.63 36.67 15.44
CA GLY A 171 -9.86 38.09 15.10
C GLY A 171 -9.17 38.66 13.85
N THR A 172 -8.66 37.87 12.90
CA THR A 172 -8.08 38.39 11.64
C THR A 172 -9.02 38.23 10.43
N THR A 173 -8.98 39.18 9.49
CA THR A 173 -9.86 39.29 8.31
C THR A 173 -9.21 38.83 6.99
N ALA A 174 -8.13 38.04 7.04
CA ALA A 174 -7.49 37.49 5.85
C ALA A 174 -8.07 36.11 5.50
N ALA A 175 -8.21 35.81 4.21
CA ALA A 175 -8.74 34.54 3.69
C ALA A 175 -8.05 33.32 4.34
N PRO A 176 -8.75 32.19 4.54
CA PRO A 176 -8.26 31.09 5.35
C PRO A 176 -7.22 30.28 4.56
N THR A 177 -5.96 30.71 4.55
CA THR A 177 -4.85 29.77 4.36
C THR A 177 -4.59 29.14 5.72
N THR A 178 -5.02 27.89 5.90
CA THR A 178 -4.65 27.09 7.07
C THR A 178 -3.14 27.05 7.22
N GLY A 179 -2.63 27.22 8.45
CA GLY A 179 -1.20 27.10 8.71
C GLY A 179 -0.64 25.74 8.31
N VAL A 180 0.63 25.73 7.91
CA VAL A 180 1.37 24.51 7.59
C VAL A 180 2.65 24.44 8.40
N VAL A 181 3.15 23.23 8.59
CA VAL A 181 4.47 22.98 9.16
C VAL A 181 5.39 22.52 8.05
N ASN A 182 6.41 23.32 7.74
CA ASN A 182 7.46 22.95 6.80
C ASN A 182 8.57 22.23 7.57
N LEU A 183 8.93 21.02 7.15
CA LEU A 183 10.00 20.23 7.79
C LEU A 183 11.42 20.77 7.51
N GLY A 184 11.53 21.88 6.76
CA GLY A 184 12.81 22.47 6.38
C GLY A 184 13.53 21.62 5.34
N GLY A 185 14.86 21.74 5.23
CA GLY A 185 15.64 21.04 4.19
C GLY A 185 16.14 19.63 4.54
N ALA A 186 15.66 19.01 5.62
CA ALA A 186 16.15 17.72 6.11
C ALA A 186 15.03 16.88 6.75
N ALA A 187 15.29 15.59 6.95
CA ALA A 187 14.39 14.73 7.71
C ALA A 187 14.37 15.13 9.19
N ARG A 188 13.18 15.09 9.79
CA ARG A 188 12.97 15.42 11.20
C ARG A 188 12.63 14.17 11.98
N SER A 189 13.38 13.94 13.07
CA SER A 189 13.01 12.92 14.03
C SER A 189 11.83 13.41 14.85
N ILE A 190 10.78 12.60 14.93
CA ILE A 190 9.65 12.81 15.83
C ILE A 190 9.69 11.67 16.84
N THR A 191 10.23 11.95 18.02
CA THR A 191 10.40 10.95 19.07
C THR A 191 9.25 11.03 20.07
N THR A 192 8.42 9.99 20.11
CA THR A 192 7.25 9.93 20.99
C THR A 192 7.43 8.91 22.11
N SER A 193 6.97 9.23 23.31
CA SER A 193 7.03 8.37 24.50
C SER A 193 5.80 8.55 25.39
N GLY A 194 5.81 7.86 26.53
CA GLY A 194 4.74 7.89 27.53
C GLY A 194 3.82 6.67 27.45
N LEU A 195 2.79 6.67 28.29
CA LEU A 195 1.85 5.56 28.48
C LEU A 195 0.66 5.59 27.50
N ALA A 196 0.36 6.75 26.91
CA ALA A 196 -0.77 6.88 25.99
C ALA A 196 -0.46 6.24 24.63
N LEU A 197 -1.50 5.72 23.96
CA LEU A 197 -1.37 5.16 22.61
C LEU A 197 -0.90 6.21 21.60
N VAL A 198 -1.49 7.41 21.65
CA VAL A 198 -1.08 8.55 20.82
C VAL A 198 -0.39 9.57 21.72
N SER A 199 0.87 9.89 21.42
CA SER A 199 1.62 10.91 22.14
C SER A 199 1.51 12.28 21.51
N LEU A 200 1.53 12.32 20.18
CA LEU A 200 1.47 13.55 19.38
C LEU A 200 0.46 13.37 18.25
N ASP A 201 -0.42 14.34 18.09
CA ASP A 201 -1.35 14.46 16.97
C ASP A 201 -0.99 15.70 16.13
N ILE A 202 -0.62 15.48 14.87
CA ILE A 202 -0.31 16.55 13.93
C ILE A 202 -1.50 16.68 12.97
N THR A 203 -2.24 17.77 13.18
CA THR A 203 -3.40 18.13 12.37
C THR A 203 -3.07 19.20 11.32
N ALA A 204 -1.95 19.91 11.47
CA ALA A 204 -1.41 20.77 10.42
C ALA A 204 -0.80 19.96 9.28
N ALA A 205 -0.89 20.45 8.05
CA ALA A 205 -0.22 19.81 6.91
C ALA A 205 1.32 19.92 7.05
N LEU A 206 1.99 18.80 6.84
CA LEU A 206 3.45 18.68 6.83
C LEU A 206 3.97 18.81 5.40
N GLN A 207 4.78 19.83 5.15
CA GLN A 207 5.29 20.19 3.82
C GLN A 207 6.82 20.17 3.79
N GLY A 208 7.40 20.16 2.59
CA GLY A 208 8.83 20.35 2.38
C GLY A 208 9.35 19.74 1.08
N THR A 209 10.48 20.24 0.60
CA THR A 209 11.10 19.82 -0.67
C THR A 209 12.49 19.23 -0.46
N GLY A 210 12.94 18.34 -1.35
CA GLY A 210 14.25 17.71 -1.20
C GLY A 210 14.21 16.64 -0.11
N ALA A 211 15.12 16.71 0.87
CA ALA A 211 15.25 15.71 1.92
C ALA A 211 14.25 15.86 3.09
N SER A 212 13.28 16.78 2.99
CA SER A 212 12.24 17.01 4.00
C SER A 212 11.40 15.76 4.24
N GLY A 213 11.65 15.04 5.32
CA GLY A 213 10.98 13.78 5.65
C GLY A 213 10.74 13.62 7.14
N ILE A 214 10.13 12.49 7.52
CA ILE A 214 9.83 12.18 8.91
C ILE A 214 10.51 10.88 9.30
N THR A 215 11.23 10.89 10.41
CA THR A 215 11.67 9.68 11.11
C THR A 215 10.87 9.55 12.39
N LYS A 216 9.89 8.65 12.42
CA LYS A 216 9.10 8.37 13.62
C LYS A 216 9.88 7.43 14.54
N ALA A 217 10.29 7.95 15.70
CA ALA A 217 11.07 7.24 16.71
C ALA A 217 10.32 7.16 18.07
N GLY A 218 10.91 6.42 19.01
CA GLY A 218 10.34 6.20 20.34
C GLY A 218 9.11 5.29 20.34
N ASN A 219 8.74 4.78 21.51
CA ASN A 219 7.73 3.72 21.64
C ASN A 219 6.28 4.23 21.57
N GLY A 220 6.05 5.53 21.73
CA GLY A 220 4.72 6.14 21.67
C GLY A 220 4.14 6.22 20.25
N GLY A 221 2.92 6.76 20.14
CA GLY A 221 2.23 6.98 18.87
C GLY A 221 2.34 8.40 18.31
N LEU A 222 2.45 8.49 16.99
CA LEU A 222 2.25 9.72 16.22
C LEU A 222 0.98 9.56 15.37
N ARG A 223 0.01 10.47 15.51
CA ARG A 223 -1.15 10.53 14.62
C ARG A 223 -0.96 11.63 13.59
N LEU A 224 -1.17 11.30 12.32
CA LEU A 224 -1.18 12.25 11.20
C LEU A 224 -2.61 12.40 10.70
N THR A 225 -3.17 13.60 10.78
CA THR A 225 -4.60 13.85 10.54
C THR A 225 -4.86 14.68 9.27
N SER A 226 -3.82 15.29 8.70
CA SER A 226 -3.94 16.11 7.49
C SER A 226 -3.72 15.28 6.22
N ALA A 227 -4.73 15.22 5.34
CA ALA A 227 -4.60 14.68 3.98
C ALA A 227 -3.80 15.62 3.03
N GLY A 228 -3.38 16.79 3.53
CA GLY A 228 -2.60 17.77 2.79
C GLY A 228 -1.08 17.63 2.95
N ASN A 229 -0.58 16.55 3.54
CA ASN A 229 0.85 16.35 3.71
C ASN A 229 1.54 16.17 2.34
N SER A 230 2.58 16.94 2.06
CA SER A 230 3.27 16.92 0.76
C SER A 230 4.79 17.11 0.89
N TYR A 231 5.41 16.54 1.91
CA TYR A 231 6.87 16.51 2.04
C TYR A 231 7.49 15.46 1.10
N ALA A 232 8.64 15.78 0.50
CA ALA A 232 9.26 14.96 -0.55
C ALA A 232 10.26 13.88 -0.05
N GLY A 233 10.83 14.06 1.14
CA GLY A 233 11.78 13.13 1.74
C GLY A 233 11.08 11.92 2.37
N ALA A 234 11.88 10.96 2.85
CA ALA A 234 11.40 9.66 3.32
C ALA A 234 10.48 9.75 4.55
N THR A 235 9.53 8.81 4.62
CA THR A 235 8.80 8.45 5.84
C THR A 235 9.41 7.17 6.40
N THR A 236 10.14 7.27 7.50
CA THR A 236 10.81 6.14 8.15
C THR A 236 10.20 5.91 9.52
N LEU A 237 9.70 4.70 9.77
CA LEU A 237 9.28 4.29 11.11
C LEU A 237 10.44 3.53 11.76
N SER A 238 11.15 4.18 12.69
CA SER A 238 12.24 3.54 13.45
C SER A 238 11.76 2.92 14.76
N GLY A 239 10.55 3.25 15.22
CA GLY A 239 9.90 2.63 16.38
C GLY A 239 8.50 3.21 16.68
N GLY A 240 7.77 2.53 17.57
CA GLY A 240 6.42 2.93 17.98
C GLY A 240 5.42 2.87 16.82
N THR A 241 4.36 3.68 16.90
CA THR A 241 3.24 3.60 15.93
C THR A 241 3.04 4.91 15.17
N ILE A 242 2.79 4.84 13.87
CA ILE A 242 2.06 5.88 13.15
C ILE A 242 0.59 5.46 13.04
N PHE A 243 -0.31 6.31 13.51
CA PHE A 243 -1.75 6.18 13.33
C PHE A 243 -2.21 7.10 12.20
N LEU A 244 -3.02 6.58 11.29
CA LEU A 244 -3.74 7.44 10.35
C LEU A 244 -4.91 8.12 11.09
N GLY A 245 -4.96 9.45 11.01
CA GLY A 245 -6.08 10.27 11.49
C GLY A 245 -7.07 10.63 10.39
N ALA A 246 -6.68 10.43 9.12
CA ALA A 246 -7.49 10.56 7.92
C ALA A 246 -6.94 9.63 6.83
N SER A 247 -7.62 9.52 5.69
CA SER A 247 -7.08 8.80 4.52
C SER A 247 -6.07 9.67 3.75
N ASN A 248 -5.12 9.03 3.07
CA ASN A 248 -4.07 9.67 2.26
C ASN A 248 -3.26 10.72 3.05
N VAL A 249 -2.77 10.35 4.23
CA VAL A 249 -1.97 11.26 5.08
C VAL A 249 -0.47 11.03 4.90
N LEU A 250 -0.05 9.88 4.38
CA LEU A 250 1.33 9.65 4.00
C LEU A 250 1.53 10.13 2.54
N PRO A 251 2.53 10.98 2.24
CA PRO A 251 2.73 11.43 0.86
C PRO A 251 3.08 10.27 -0.07
N ASP A 252 2.29 10.09 -1.13
CA ASP A 252 2.37 8.99 -2.10
C ASP A 252 3.77 8.73 -2.68
N PHE A 253 4.57 9.78 -2.88
CA PHE A 253 5.90 9.71 -3.48
C PHE A 253 7.05 9.77 -2.45
N SER A 254 6.73 9.93 -1.17
CA SER A 254 7.71 9.79 -0.08
C SER A 254 8.11 8.34 0.05
N THR A 255 9.40 8.01 -0.02
CA THR A 255 9.86 6.64 0.22
C THR A 255 9.44 6.17 1.61
N PHE A 256 8.81 5.01 1.70
CA PHE A 256 8.29 4.48 2.95
C PHE A 256 9.05 3.23 3.42
N SER A 257 9.47 3.21 4.69
CA SER A 257 10.17 2.08 5.30
C SER A 257 9.87 1.91 6.78
N MET A 258 9.91 0.66 7.25
CA MET A 258 9.58 0.29 8.62
C MET A 258 10.67 -0.58 9.23
N LEU A 259 11.27 -0.17 10.35
CA LEU A 259 12.18 -1.03 11.12
C LEU A 259 11.40 -1.99 12.02
N ALA A 260 12.06 -3.05 12.48
CA ALA A 260 11.49 -3.98 13.44
C ALA A 260 11.06 -3.25 14.72
N GLY A 261 9.90 -3.61 15.27
CA GLY A 261 9.31 -2.96 16.44
C GLY A 261 8.53 -1.67 16.14
N SER A 262 8.45 -1.25 14.87
CA SER A 262 7.54 -0.18 14.45
C SER A 262 6.20 -0.73 13.96
N THR A 263 5.15 0.09 14.03
CA THR A 263 3.80 -0.23 13.58
C THR A 263 3.20 0.88 12.72
N LEU A 264 2.57 0.53 11.61
CA LEU A 264 1.62 1.39 10.89
C LEU A 264 0.21 0.90 11.21
N ASP A 265 -0.61 1.76 11.83
CA ASP A 265 -2.01 1.48 12.11
C ASP A 265 -2.90 2.33 11.20
N LEU A 266 -3.63 1.66 10.31
CA LEU A 266 -4.57 2.30 9.39
C LEU A 266 -5.76 2.95 10.09
N ASN A 267 -6.10 2.49 11.30
CA ASN A 267 -7.12 3.11 12.16
C ASN A 267 -8.45 3.44 11.45
N GLY A 268 -8.89 2.57 10.54
CA GLY A 268 -10.13 2.67 9.77
C GLY A 268 -10.02 3.48 8.48
N PHE A 269 -8.82 3.95 8.12
CA PHE A 269 -8.56 4.74 6.91
C PHE A 269 -7.81 3.94 5.85
N SER A 270 -7.69 4.52 4.65
CA SER A 270 -6.87 3.96 3.57
C SER A 270 -5.77 4.94 3.19
N ASP A 271 -4.64 4.41 2.74
CA ASP A 271 -3.49 5.21 2.34
C ASP A 271 -2.79 4.58 1.14
N VAL A 272 -2.02 5.39 0.42
CA VAL A 272 -1.24 5.00 -0.74
C VAL A 272 0.22 5.37 -0.48
N ILE A 273 1.09 4.38 -0.51
CA ILE A 273 2.53 4.57 -0.28
C ILE A 273 3.32 4.21 -1.53
N SER A 274 4.45 4.89 -1.68
CA SER A 274 5.43 4.68 -2.76
C SER A 274 5.83 3.21 -2.88
N GLN A 275 6.27 2.60 -1.78
CA GLN A 275 6.62 1.19 -1.66
C GLN A 275 6.47 0.68 -0.22
N LEU A 276 6.33 -0.64 -0.04
CA LEU A 276 6.36 -1.27 1.28
C LEU A 276 7.69 -2.02 1.49
N SER A 277 8.42 -1.70 2.55
CA SER A 277 9.70 -2.35 2.86
C SER A 277 10.02 -2.39 4.35
N GLY A 278 10.89 -3.32 4.74
CA GLY A 278 11.40 -3.45 6.11
C GLY A 278 10.67 -4.51 6.94
N ALA A 279 10.68 -4.37 8.27
CA ALA A 279 10.37 -5.45 9.23
C ALA A 279 9.30 -5.10 10.28
N GLY A 280 8.59 -3.98 10.13
CA GLY A 280 7.55 -3.55 11.07
C GLY A 280 6.22 -4.29 10.94
N SER A 281 5.22 -3.89 11.72
CA SER A 281 3.87 -4.46 11.70
C SER A 281 2.87 -3.51 11.07
N ILE A 282 1.95 -4.02 10.26
CA ILE A 282 0.82 -3.24 9.74
C ILE A 282 -0.45 -3.79 10.37
N THR A 283 -1.30 -2.90 10.88
CA THR A 283 -2.60 -3.27 11.46
C THR A 283 -3.70 -2.28 11.05
N ASN A 284 -4.93 -2.63 11.38
CA ASN A 284 -6.07 -1.74 11.30
C ASN A 284 -6.88 -1.87 12.59
N ASN A 285 -6.66 -0.96 13.54
CA ASN A 285 -7.40 -0.88 14.79
C ASN A 285 -8.77 -0.19 14.61
N SER A 286 -9.60 -0.76 13.75
CA SER A 286 -10.95 -0.26 13.51
C SER A 286 -11.87 -1.38 13.03
N GLY A 287 -13.16 -1.24 13.35
CA GLY A 287 -14.22 -2.03 12.72
C GLY A 287 -14.50 -1.62 11.27
N THR A 288 -14.02 -0.44 10.85
CA THR A 288 -14.08 -0.01 9.45
C THR A 288 -12.89 -0.57 8.70
N ALA A 289 -13.13 -1.15 7.51
CA ALA A 289 -12.06 -1.68 6.69
C ALA A 289 -11.14 -0.55 6.17
N GLY A 290 -9.84 -0.78 6.25
CA GLY A 290 -8.80 0.11 5.73
C GLY A 290 -7.93 -0.62 4.72
N THR A 291 -7.48 0.07 3.68
CA THR A 291 -6.64 -0.49 2.62
C THR A 291 -5.32 0.25 2.54
N LEU A 292 -4.21 -0.48 2.66
CA LEU A 292 -2.88 0.04 2.32
C LEU A 292 -2.56 -0.32 0.87
N THR A 293 -2.40 0.68 0.01
CA THR A 293 -1.95 0.49 -1.38
C THR A 293 -0.47 0.78 -1.48
N ALA A 294 0.33 -0.12 -2.05
CA ALA A 294 1.78 0.03 -2.17
C ALA A 294 2.29 -0.30 -3.58
N GLY A 295 3.36 0.38 -4.00
CA GLY A 295 4.11 0.06 -5.23
C GLY A 295 4.04 1.11 -6.34
N LEU A 296 3.63 2.35 -6.03
CA LEU A 296 3.59 3.45 -7.00
C LEU A 296 4.95 3.76 -7.65
N ASN A 297 6.05 3.49 -6.95
CA ASN A 297 7.40 3.76 -7.48
C ASN A 297 7.95 2.63 -8.37
N ASN A 298 7.18 1.55 -8.58
CA ASN A 298 7.58 0.36 -9.35
C ASN A 298 8.84 -0.36 -8.86
N ALA A 299 9.31 -0.08 -7.64
CA ALA A 299 10.51 -0.69 -7.09
C ALA A 299 10.26 -2.12 -6.60
N ASP A 300 11.28 -2.96 -6.78
CA ASP A 300 11.35 -4.24 -6.09
C ASP A 300 11.70 -4.00 -4.62
N THR A 301 10.94 -4.61 -3.71
CA THR A 301 11.07 -4.40 -2.28
C THR A 301 10.93 -5.70 -1.49
N THR A 302 11.52 -5.72 -0.30
CA THR A 302 11.37 -6.81 0.65
C THR A 302 10.72 -6.31 1.94
N PHE A 303 9.66 -6.99 2.36
CA PHE A 303 9.01 -6.79 3.64
C PHE A 303 9.05 -8.08 4.46
N SER A 304 9.84 -8.09 5.53
CA SER A 304 9.95 -9.17 6.50
C SER A 304 9.01 -8.99 7.70
N GLY A 305 8.17 -7.95 7.65
CA GLY A 305 7.21 -7.60 8.68
C GLY A 305 5.93 -8.45 8.67
N GLN A 306 4.93 -8.00 9.43
CA GLN A 306 3.70 -8.74 9.68
C GLN A 306 2.45 -7.93 9.34
N PHE A 307 1.41 -8.60 8.83
CA PHE A 307 0.06 -8.05 8.70
C PHE A 307 -0.82 -8.60 9.83
N LEU A 308 -1.17 -7.75 10.79
CA LEU A 308 -1.82 -8.17 12.03
C LEU A 308 -3.27 -7.70 12.06
N GLY A 309 -4.19 -8.63 12.35
CA GLY A 309 -5.52 -8.24 12.79
C GLY A 309 -5.45 -7.67 14.21
N TYR A 310 -6.21 -6.61 14.46
CA TYR A 310 -6.16 -5.92 15.75
C TYR A 310 -6.84 -6.70 16.87
N THR A 311 -8.06 -7.20 16.61
CA THR A 311 -8.80 -8.10 17.49
C THR A 311 -9.35 -9.28 16.68
N ALA A 312 -9.81 -10.33 17.37
CA ALA A 312 -10.50 -11.45 16.72
C ALA A 312 -11.73 -11.00 15.90
N ALA A 313 -12.42 -9.94 16.33
CA ALA A 313 -13.59 -9.40 15.64
C ALA A 313 -13.25 -8.56 14.40
N THR A 314 -12.01 -8.09 14.27
CA THR A 314 -11.56 -7.19 13.20
C THR A 314 -10.49 -7.82 12.30
N LEU A 315 -10.32 -9.15 12.32
CA LEU A 315 -9.32 -9.83 11.51
C LEU A 315 -9.47 -9.51 10.01
N ALA A 316 -10.69 -9.31 9.52
CA ALA A 316 -10.99 -9.07 8.11
C ALA A 316 -10.95 -7.58 7.68
N THR A 317 -10.52 -6.65 8.55
CA THR A 317 -10.60 -5.20 8.26
C THR A 317 -9.30 -4.62 7.69
N LEU A 318 -8.18 -5.33 7.73
CA LEU A 318 -6.93 -4.89 7.07
C LEU A 318 -6.85 -5.47 5.65
N ASN A 319 -6.94 -4.60 4.66
CA ASN A 319 -6.71 -4.92 3.25
C ASN A 319 -5.37 -4.36 2.76
N VAL A 320 -4.79 -5.03 1.78
CA VAL A 320 -3.55 -4.59 1.12
C VAL A 320 -3.74 -4.67 -0.39
N ALA A 321 -3.28 -3.65 -1.11
CA ALA A 321 -3.27 -3.62 -2.57
C ALA A 321 -1.85 -3.39 -3.09
N LYS A 322 -1.37 -4.28 -3.96
CA LYS A 322 -0.13 -4.12 -4.71
C LYS A 322 -0.44 -3.54 -6.08
N VAL A 323 0.23 -2.44 -6.43
CA VAL A 323 0.17 -1.76 -7.73
C VAL A 323 1.57 -1.58 -8.31
N GLY A 324 1.67 -1.14 -9.57
CA GLY A 324 2.95 -0.92 -10.24
C GLY A 324 3.67 -2.23 -10.61
N THR A 325 4.75 -2.12 -11.38
CA THR A 325 5.41 -3.28 -12.01
C THR A 325 6.40 -4.01 -11.12
N GLY A 326 6.83 -3.41 -10.01
CA GLY A 326 7.82 -4.01 -9.11
C GLY A 326 7.33 -5.26 -8.37
N ASN A 327 8.26 -6.02 -7.81
CA ASN A 327 8.04 -7.20 -6.99
C ASN A 327 8.06 -6.86 -5.50
N LEU A 328 6.96 -7.13 -4.78
CA LEU A 328 6.91 -7.09 -3.33
C LEU A 328 7.21 -8.49 -2.78
N THR A 329 8.41 -8.68 -2.23
CA THR A 329 8.85 -9.94 -1.61
C THR A 329 8.51 -9.94 -0.12
N LEU A 330 7.63 -10.84 0.29
CA LEU A 330 7.21 -11.05 1.67
C LEU A 330 8.03 -12.22 2.26
N THR A 331 8.83 -11.93 3.28
CA THR A 331 9.69 -12.94 3.95
C THR A 331 9.32 -13.18 5.42
N GLY A 332 8.43 -12.36 5.98
CA GLY A 332 7.95 -12.46 7.36
C GLY A 332 6.88 -13.54 7.54
N SER A 333 6.79 -14.08 8.76
CA SER A 333 5.76 -15.02 9.20
C SER A 333 4.93 -14.42 10.34
N GLY A 334 3.86 -15.09 10.78
CA GLY A 334 3.07 -14.65 11.95
C GLY A 334 1.97 -13.62 11.64
N SER A 335 1.71 -13.32 10.37
CA SER A 335 0.56 -12.50 9.97
C SER A 335 -0.77 -13.16 10.39
N THR A 336 -1.72 -12.36 10.86
CA THR A 336 -3.04 -12.83 11.35
C THR A 336 -4.21 -12.13 10.66
N ALA A 337 -3.97 -11.05 9.91
CA ALA A 337 -5.01 -10.36 9.16
C ALA A 337 -5.62 -11.27 8.09
N THR A 338 -6.95 -11.32 8.04
CA THR A 338 -7.77 -12.13 7.12
C THR A 338 -8.57 -11.28 6.14
N GLY A 339 -8.23 -10.00 5.98
CA GLY A 339 -8.80 -9.17 4.91
C GLY A 339 -8.35 -9.63 3.52
N THR A 340 -8.34 -8.71 2.55
CA THR A 340 -8.01 -9.04 1.16
C THR A 340 -6.61 -8.53 0.80
N LEU A 341 -5.80 -9.40 0.18
CA LEU A 341 -4.64 -8.99 -0.61
C LEU A 341 -5.04 -8.92 -2.08
N THR A 342 -5.01 -7.73 -2.65
CA THR A 342 -5.28 -7.48 -4.08
C THR A 342 -3.98 -7.19 -4.81
N ILE A 343 -3.76 -7.82 -5.96
CA ILE A 343 -2.59 -7.62 -6.82
C ILE A 343 -3.09 -7.06 -8.15
N ASN A 344 -2.98 -5.75 -8.31
CA ASN A 344 -3.41 -5.00 -9.50
C ASN A 344 -2.30 -4.83 -10.55
N GLY A 345 -1.07 -5.23 -10.22
CA GLY A 345 0.07 -5.16 -11.11
C GLY A 345 1.37 -5.65 -10.46
N GLY A 346 2.30 -6.09 -11.30
CA GLY A 346 3.60 -6.60 -10.85
C GLY A 346 3.45 -7.90 -10.08
N THR A 347 4.40 -8.15 -9.16
CA THR A 347 4.48 -9.43 -8.46
C THR A 347 4.36 -9.24 -6.94
N VAL A 348 3.70 -10.17 -6.28
CA VAL A 348 3.89 -10.43 -4.85
C VAL A 348 4.51 -11.82 -4.71
N THR A 349 5.68 -11.91 -4.09
CA THR A 349 6.40 -13.17 -3.87
C THR A 349 6.45 -13.49 -2.38
N LEU A 350 5.97 -14.65 -1.94
CA LEU A 350 6.23 -15.17 -0.59
C LEU A 350 7.41 -16.13 -0.68
N SER A 351 8.54 -15.80 -0.05
CA SER A 351 9.78 -16.60 -0.07
C SER A 351 10.38 -16.72 1.34
N GLY A 352 11.40 -17.56 1.52
CA GLY A 352 11.99 -17.79 2.86
C GLY A 352 10.93 -18.27 3.85
N SER A 353 10.78 -17.60 5.00
CA SER A 353 9.71 -17.88 5.98
C SER A 353 8.37 -17.19 5.67
N GLY A 354 8.26 -16.50 4.53
CA GLY A 354 7.11 -15.71 4.10
C GLY A 354 5.78 -16.45 4.21
N GLN A 355 4.92 -16.02 5.14
CA GLN A 355 3.57 -16.52 5.33
C GLN A 355 2.60 -15.37 5.63
N THR A 356 1.44 -15.39 4.98
CA THR A 356 0.35 -14.44 5.20
C THR A 356 -0.93 -15.18 5.61
N ALA A 357 -1.99 -14.45 5.97
CA ALA A 357 -3.24 -15.05 6.43
C ALA A 357 -4.50 -14.43 5.83
N PHE A 358 -4.37 -13.67 4.72
CA PHE A 358 -5.49 -12.98 4.08
C PHE A 358 -6.60 -13.96 3.71
N GLY A 359 -7.86 -13.59 3.93
CA GLY A 359 -9.00 -14.45 3.61
C GLY A 359 -9.18 -14.58 2.09
N THR A 360 -8.81 -13.56 1.33
CA THR A 360 -8.86 -13.59 -0.14
C THR A 360 -7.58 -13.03 -0.75
N TYR A 361 -7.08 -13.74 -1.76
CA TYR A 361 -5.99 -13.33 -2.64
C TYR A 361 -6.60 -13.06 -4.02
N ALA A 362 -6.80 -11.79 -4.35
CA ALA A 362 -7.33 -11.36 -5.63
C ALA A 362 -6.18 -10.96 -6.56
N VAL A 363 -5.98 -11.70 -7.65
CA VAL A 363 -4.94 -11.42 -8.64
C VAL A 363 -5.60 -10.96 -9.92
N ASN A 364 -5.50 -9.65 -10.17
CA ASN A 364 -6.10 -9.00 -11.32
C ASN A 364 -5.14 -9.02 -12.52
N THR A 365 -5.61 -8.49 -13.65
CA THR A 365 -4.84 -8.43 -14.89
C THR A 365 -3.49 -7.75 -14.68
N GLY A 366 -2.41 -8.41 -15.12
CA GLY A 366 -1.04 -7.93 -14.94
C GLY A 366 -0.44 -8.19 -13.54
N GLY A 367 -1.19 -8.81 -12.63
CA GLY A 367 -0.73 -9.27 -11.33
C GLY A 367 -0.22 -10.71 -11.34
N LEU A 368 0.79 -10.99 -10.53
CA LEU A 368 1.35 -12.31 -10.28
C LEU A 368 1.51 -12.54 -8.77
N LEU A 369 0.93 -13.63 -8.25
CA LEU A 369 1.21 -14.14 -6.91
C LEU A 369 2.14 -15.34 -7.00
N VAL A 370 3.32 -15.28 -6.38
CA VAL A 370 4.30 -16.38 -6.34
C VAL A 370 4.47 -16.89 -4.92
N LEU A 371 4.36 -18.20 -4.74
CA LEU A 371 4.79 -18.91 -3.54
C LEU A 371 6.09 -19.63 -3.86
N ASP A 372 7.21 -19.07 -3.42
CA ASP A 372 8.53 -19.56 -3.75
C ASP A 372 9.09 -20.46 -2.64
N ASN A 373 9.10 -21.77 -2.91
CA ASN A 373 9.67 -22.78 -2.01
C ASN A 373 11.03 -23.30 -2.48
N SER A 374 11.60 -22.71 -3.54
CA SER A 374 12.84 -23.19 -4.15
C SER A 374 14.02 -23.18 -3.18
N THR A 375 14.08 -22.20 -2.28
CA THR A 375 15.16 -22.04 -1.28
C THR A 375 14.78 -22.53 0.11
N THR A 376 13.54 -22.26 0.55
CA THR A 376 13.01 -22.67 1.85
C THR A 376 11.62 -23.25 1.64
N ALA A 377 11.44 -24.53 1.95
CA ALA A 377 10.13 -25.17 1.88
C ALA A 377 9.19 -24.55 2.92
N GLY A 378 8.05 -24.04 2.47
CA GLY A 378 6.98 -23.50 3.29
C GLY A 378 5.65 -24.05 2.80
N ASN A 379 4.99 -24.83 3.65
CA ASN A 379 3.63 -25.29 3.36
C ASN A 379 2.64 -24.26 3.88
N ASN A 380 1.50 -24.13 3.19
CA ASN A 380 0.42 -23.22 3.58
C ASN A 380 0.90 -21.77 3.76
N ARG A 381 1.68 -21.24 2.82
CA ARG A 381 2.17 -19.85 2.82
C ARG A 381 1.04 -18.82 2.79
N LEU A 382 -0.14 -19.21 2.32
CA LEU A 382 -1.34 -18.38 2.40
C LEU A 382 -2.11 -18.55 3.73
N GLY A 383 -1.55 -19.32 4.66
CA GLY A 383 -2.09 -19.59 5.99
C GLY A 383 -2.85 -20.91 6.13
N GLY A 384 -3.04 -21.66 5.03
CA GLY A 384 -3.76 -22.93 5.02
C GLY A 384 -5.25 -22.79 5.37
N PRO A 385 -6.04 -23.89 5.41
CA PRO A 385 -7.35 -23.84 6.02
C PRO A 385 -7.17 -23.71 7.53
N ASN A 386 -7.63 -22.60 8.13
CA ASN A 386 -7.75 -22.56 9.58
C ASN A 386 -8.88 -23.53 9.98
N ALA A 387 -8.50 -24.69 10.52
CA ALA A 387 -9.31 -25.89 10.68
C ALA A 387 -10.51 -25.77 11.66
N THR A 388 -11.06 -24.57 11.91
CA THR A 388 -12.13 -24.36 12.89
C THR A 388 -13.31 -23.50 12.42
N SER A 389 -13.34 -22.93 11.20
CA SER A 389 -14.56 -22.24 10.72
C SER A 389 -14.60 -21.98 9.21
N ALA A 390 -15.79 -22.08 8.60
CA ALA A 390 -16.06 -21.80 7.18
C ALA A 390 -15.73 -20.34 6.76
N SER A 391 -15.57 -19.42 7.72
CA SER A 391 -15.14 -18.03 7.49
C SER A 391 -13.62 -17.85 7.37
N ASN A 392 -12.83 -18.93 7.43
CA ASN A 392 -11.36 -18.88 7.33
C ASN A 392 -10.79 -19.61 6.10
N SER A 393 -11.59 -19.81 5.05
CA SER A 393 -11.09 -20.29 3.76
C SER A 393 -10.17 -19.25 3.11
N ARG A 394 -9.00 -19.68 2.64
CA ARG A 394 -8.04 -18.83 1.89
C ARG A 394 -8.39 -18.87 0.42
N ASN A 395 -9.25 -17.96 -0.02
CA ASN A 395 -9.76 -17.95 -1.38
C ASN A 395 -8.73 -17.36 -2.34
N VAL A 396 -8.65 -17.91 -3.54
CA VAL A 396 -7.84 -17.35 -4.63
C VAL A 396 -8.80 -16.96 -5.75
N THR A 397 -8.80 -15.68 -6.12
CA THR A 397 -9.60 -15.15 -7.23
C THR A 397 -8.66 -14.65 -8.31
N LEU A 398 -8.78 -15.17 -9.53
CA LEU A 398 -8.02 -14.70 -10.69
C LEU A 398 -8.94 -13.94 -11.63
N ALA A 399 -8.56 -12.72 -11.98
CA ALA A 399 -9.25 -11.85 -12.94
C ALA A 399 -8.26 -11.31 -14.00
N GLY A 400 -7.67 -12.23 -14.77
CA GLY A 400 -6.61 -12.01 -15.76
C GLY A 400 -5.19 -12.06 -15.21
N GLY A 401 -5.01 -12.51 -13.97
CA GLY A 401 -3.71 -12.66 -13.30
C GLY A 401 -3.22 -14.10 -13.22
N GLU A 402 -2.06 -14.29 -12.58
CA GLU A 402 -1.45 -15.61 -12.37
C GLU A 402 -1.21 -15.91 -10.89
N PHE A 403 -1.60 -17.11 -10.46
CA PHE A 403 -1.15 -17.71 -9.21
C PHE A 403 -0.13 -18.80 -9.52
N LYS A 404 1.09 -18.66 -8.99
CA LYS A 404 2.20 -19.57 -9.19
C LYS A 404 2.72 -20.11 -7.86
N ILE A 405 2.92 -21.41 -7.78
CA ILE A 405 3.70 -22.05 -6.72
C ILE A 405 4.94 -22.70 -7.33
N ILE A 406 6.09 -22.47 -6.70
CA ILE A 406 7.36 -23.13 -7.01
C ILE A 406 7.62 -24.11 -5.88
N GLY A 407 7.81 -25.37 -6.23
CA GLY A 407 8.11 -26.48 -5.33
C GLY A 407 9.53 -26.46 -4.83
N ALA A 408 9.73 -27.03 -3.63
CA ALA A 408 11.04 -27.26 -3.06
C ALA A 408 11.81 -28.38 -3.78
N ALA A 409 13.13 -28.41 -3.57
CA ALA A 409 13.97 -29.49 -4.07
C ALA A 409 13.79 -30.81 -3.29
N THR A 410 13.43 -30.71 -2.01
CA THR A 410 13.19 -31.85 -1.12
C THR A 410 11.96 -31.58 -0.26
N GLY A 411 11.27 -32.66 0.13
CA GLY A 411 10.03 -32.56 0.91
C GLY A 411 8.83 -32.09 0.08
N THR A 412 7.63 -32.60 0.40
CA THR A 412 6.43 -32.20 -0.31
C THR A 412 6.10 -30.75 -0.02
N THR A 413 5.92 -29.96 -1.08
CA THR A 413 5.36 -28.60 -0.99
C THR A 413 3.86 -28.69 -1.15
N TYR A 414 3.09 -28.12 -0.23
CA TYR A 414 1.64 -28.06 -0.38
C TYR A 414 1.00 -26.75 0.07
N GLU A 415 -0.06 -26.38 -0.64
CA GLU A 415 -1.03 -25.40 -0.19
C GLU A 415 -2.40 -26.07 -0.02
N SER A 416 -3.12 -25.67 1.03
CA SER A 416 -4.52 -25.99 1.20
C SER A 416 -5.33 -24.71 1.32
N LEU A 417 -6.29 -24.55 0.41
CA LEU A 417 -6.92 -23.30 0.06
C LEU A 417 -8.45 -23.46 0.05
N GLY A 418 -9.12 -22.32 0.08
CA GLY A 418 -10.57 -22.20 -0.01
C GLY A 418 -11.09 -22.40 -1.42
N ILE A 419 -11.90 -21.45 -1.86
CA ILE A 419 -12.49 -21.43 -3.18
C ILE A 419 -11.47 -20.89 -4.18
N PHE A 420 -11.30 -21.61 -5.30
CA PHE A 420 -10.67 -21.09 -6.50
C PHE A 420 -11.73 -20.44 -7.40
N THR A 421 -11.67 -19.11 -7.56
CA THR A 421 -12.62 -18.35 -8.37
C THR A 421 -11.98 -17.91 -9.68
N ASN A 422 -12.51 -18.44 -10.78
CA ASN A 422 -12.18 -18.02 -12.14
C ASN A 422 -13.08 -16.84 -12.53
N SER A 423 -12.54 -15.61 -12.51
CA SER A 423 -13.24 -14.40 -12.97
C SER A 423 -12.84 -14.06 -14.42
N ASN A 424 -13.37 -12.95 -14.95
CA ASN A 424 -13.09 -12.50 -16.32
C ASN A 424 -11.58 -12.27 -16.54
N GLY A 425 -11.06 -12.66 -17.71
CA GLY A 425 -9.67 -12.50 -18.12
C GLY A 425 -8.94 -13.82 -18.34
N ALA A 426 -7.70 -13.72 -18.85
CA ALA A 426 -6.81 -14.86 -19.07
C ALA A 426 -6.08 -15.23 -17.77
N ASN A 427 -6.71 -16.09 -16.97
CA ASN A 427 -6.22 -16.57 -15.69
C ASN A 427 -5.19 -17.70 -15.88
N LYS A 428 -4.20 -17.75 -14.99
CA LYS A 428 -3.21 -18.85 -14.95
C LYS A 428 -3.03 -19.38 -13.53
N LEU A 429 -3.08 -20.70 -13.40
CA LEU A 429 -2.65 -21.43 -12.22
C LEU A 429 -1.42 -22.27 -12.60
N THR A 430 -0.26 -21.92 -12.07
CA THR A 430 1.01 -22.56 -12.39
C THR A 430 1.56 -23.30 -11.18
N VAL A 431 1.77 -24.61 -11.31
CA VAL A 431 2.38 -25.45 -10.28
C VAL A 431 3.71 -25.97 -10.80
N ASP A 432 4.78 -25.36 -10.34
CA ASP A 432 6.14 -25.68 -10.76
C ASP A 432 6.78 -26.68 -9.81
N ALA A 433 6.72 -27.97 -10.18
CA ALA A 433 7.38 -29.05 -9.44
C ALA A 433 8.80 -29.35 -9.96
N SER A 434 9.40 -28.47 -10.77
CA SER A 434 10.73 -28.73 -11.37
C SER A 434 11.87 -28.82 -10.37
N GLY A 435 11.67 -28.38 -9.13
CA GLY A 435 12.60 -28.57 -8.02
C GLY A 435 12.90 -30.05 -7.70
N GLY A 436 11.99 -30.97 -8.05
CA GLY A 436 12.21 -32.42 -7.91
C GLY A 436 11.39 -33.06 -6.80
N ALA A 437 10.79 -32.28 -5.89
CA ALA A 437 9.81 -32.80 -4.94
C ALA A 437 8.37 -32.71 -5.47
N SER A 438 7.43 -33.39 -4.80
CA SER A 438 6.01 -33.27 -5.07
C SER A 438 5.51 -31.87 -4.70
N THR A 439 4.72 -31.25 -5.59
CA THR A 439 4.13 -29.92 -5.37
C THR A 439 2.62 -29.97 -5.55
N ILE A 440 1.89 -29.67 -4.49
CA ILE A 440 0.46 -29.93 -4.39
C ILE A 440 -0.31 -28.65 -4.06
N VAL A 441 -1.37 -28.36 -4.80
CA VAL A 441 -2.34 -27.32 -4.44
C VAL A 441 -3.69 -27.97 -4.22
N ASN A 442 -4.28 -27.81 -3.04
CA ASN A 442 -5.58 -28.36 -2.69
C ASN A 442 -6.60 -27.23 -2.53
N PHE A 443 -7.66 -27.21 -3.32
CA PHE A 443 -8.78 -26.31 -3.13
C PHE A 443 -9.97 -27.02 -2.46
N ALA A 444 -10.71 -26.30 -1.64
CA ALA A 444 -11.98 -26.81 -1.11
C ALA A 444 -13.02 -26.95 -2.24
N SER A 445 -13.05 -25.99 -3.14
CA SER A 445 -13.89 -26.05 -4.34
C SER A 445 -13.32 -25.18 -5.45
N VAL A 446 -13.67 -25.51 -6.69
CA VAL A 446 -13.51 -24.58 -7.81
C VAL A 446 -14.88 -24.00 -8.15
N ALA A 447 -14.94 -22.69 -8.39
CA ALA A 447 -16.18 -21.99 -8.74
C ALA A 447 -16.89 -22.66 -9.92
N ALA A 448 -18.23 -22.57 -9.90
CA ALA A 448 -19.09 -23.20 -10.89
C ALA A 448 -18.81 -22.67 -12.30
N ILE A 449 -19.04 -23.55 -13.29
CA ILE A 449 -18.92 -23.19 -14.70
C ILE A 449 -20.02 -22.16 -15.04
N GLY A 450 -19.63 -20.98 -15.52
CA GLY A 450 -20.55 -19.89 -15.86
C GLY A 450 -20.56 -18.68 -14.92
N GLY A 451 -19.66 -18.61 -13.93
CA GLY A 451 -19.63 -17.52 -12.94
C GLY A 451 -19.29 -16.12 -13.46
N ALA A 452 -18.60 -16.00 -14.61
CA ALA A 452 -18.33 -14.71 -15.27
C ALA A 452 -18.10 -14.90 -16.78
N THR A 453 -18.79 -14.11 -17.61
CA THR A 453 -18.53 -14.03 -19.05
C THR A 453 -17.08 -13.59 -19.30
N GLY A 454 -16.37 -14.25 -20.23
CA GLY A 454 -14.97 -13.92 -20.55
C GLY A 454 -13.91 -14.55 -19.62
N SER A 455 -14.30 -15.44 -18.71
CA SER A 455 -13.33 -16.21 -17.93
C SER A 455 -12.64 -17.29 -18.77
N HIS A 456 -11.30 -17.30 -18.75
CA HIS A 456 -10.47 -18.35 -19.32
C HIS A 456 -9.37 -18.70 -18.32
N THR A 457 -9.24 -19.97 -17.93
CA THR A 457 -8.17 -20.39 -17.02
C THR A 457 -7.29 -21.48 -17.62
N VAL A 458 -5.98 -21.29 -17.55
CA VAL A 458 -5.00 -22.34 -17.85
C VAL A 458 -4.46 -22.90 -16.54
N VAL A 459 -4.69 -24.18 -16.27
CA VAL A 459 -4.02 -24.90 -15.17
C VAL A 459 -2.82 -25.63 -15.75
N ARG A 460 -1.62 -25.31 -15.27
CA ARG A 460 -0.39 -25.85 -15.84
C ARG A 460 0.61 -26.27 -14.78
N GLY A 461 1.45 -27.24 -15.10
CA GLY A 461 2.51 -27.67 -14.19
C GLY A 461 3.36 -28.82 -14.70
N THR A 462 4.55 -28.96 -14.10
CA THR A 462 5.49 -30.04 -14.42
C THR A 462 4.84 -31.41 -14.21
N ASN A 463 4.75 -32.22 -15.26
CA ASN A 463 4.10 -33.54 -15.22
C ASN A 463 2.65 -33.51 -14.69
N LEU A 464 1.91 -32.42 -14.92
CA LEU A 464 0.54 -32.24 -14.44
C LEU A 464 -0.36 -33.45 -14.76
N GLY A 465 -1.02 -33.98 -13.73
CA GLY A 465 -1.96 -35.09 -13.85
C GLY A 465 -1.37 -36.49 -13.70
N ALA A 466 -0.06 -36.61 -13.46
CA ALA A 466 0.56 -37.86 -13.03
C ALA A 466 0.23 -38.17 -11.56
N ALA A 467 0.50 -39.40 -11.12
CA ALA A 467 0.36 -39.78 -9.72
C ALA A 467 1.29 -38.93 -8.84
N PRO A 468 0.85 -38.46 -7.66
CA PRO A 468 1.65 -37.62 -6.78
C PRO A 468 3.03 -38.23 -6.48
N GLY A 469 4.07 -37.44 -6.70
CA GLY A 469 5.45 -37.93 -6.61
C GLY A 469 6.48 -36.86 -6.94
N ALA A 470 7.74 -37.28 -6.95
CA ALA A 470 8.89 -36.43 -7.26
C ALA A 470 8.73 -35.78 -8.65
N GLY A 471 8.84 -34.46 -8.72
CA GLY A 471 8.74 -33.70 -9.97
C GLY A 471 7.32 -33.62 -10.55
N VAL A 472 6.29 -33.93 -9.76
CA VAL A 472 4.89 -33.92 -10.20
C VAL A 472 4.13 -32.75 -9.56
N ALA A 473 3.47 -31.99 -10.43
CA ALA A 473 2.50 -30.99 -10.07
C ALA A 473 1.10 -31.62 -9.94
N ASN A 474 0.45 -31.43 -8.79
CA ASN A 474 -0.93 -31.83 -8.59
C ASN A 474 -1.78 -30.65 -8.13
N VAL A 475 -2.94 -30.48 -8.78
CA VAL A 475 -3.99 -29.56 -8.34
C VAL A 475 -5.24 -30.38 -8.01
N PHE A 476 -5.59 -30.42 -6.74
CA PHE A 476 -6.73 -31.16 -6.22
C PHE A 476 -7.88 -30.23 -5.84
N THR A 477 -9.09 -30.80 -5.85
CA THR A 477 -10.27 -30.12 -5.31
C THR A 477 -11.29 -31.12 -4.76
N SER A 478 -11.92 -30.80 -3.62
CA SER A 478 -13.01 -31.62 -3.08
C SER A 478 -14.35 -31.44 -3.81
N ALA A 479 -14.54 -30.31 -4.50
CA ALA A 479 -15.76 -30.04 -5.26
C ALA A 479 -15.45 -29.33 -6.59
N ILE A 480 -15.98 -29.88 -7.69
CA ILE A 480 -15.78 -29.34 -9.03
C ILE A 480 -16.96 -29.68 -9.94
N ALA A 481 -17.48 -28.66 -10.63
CA ALA A 481 -18.44 -28.86 -11.72
C ALA A 481 -17.68 -29.33 -12.97
N GLN A 482 -18.16 -30.37 -13.65
CA GLN A 482 -17.58 -30.86 -14.92
C GLN A 482 -18.73 -31.16 -15.91
N GLN A 483 -18.41 -31.16 -17.19
CA GLN A 483 -19.36 -31.43 -18.29
C GLN A 483 -18.88 -32.63 -19.11
N GLY A 484 -19.74 -33.64 -19.33
CA GLY A 484 -19.43 -34.86 -20.06
C GLY A 484 -20.27 -36.06 -19.63
N GLY A 485 -19.84 -37.27 -20.00
CA GLY A 485 -20.60 -38.51 -19.84
C GLY A 485 -20.35 -39.29 -18.56
N ALA A 486 -19.12 -39.22 -18.02
CA ALA A 486 -18.73 -39.64 -16.66
C ALA A 486 -17.21 -39.41 -16.48
N ASN A 487 -16.73 -39.32 -15.23
CA ASN A 487 -15.30 -39.18 -14.91
C ASN A 487 -14.53 -40.51 -15.02
N VAL A 488 -14.62 -41.19 -16.17
CA VAL A 488 -13.98 -42.48 -16.41
C VAL A 488 -12.86 -42.32 -17.43
N SER A 489 -11.62 -42.56 -16.99
CA SER A 489 -10.40 -42.36 -17.80
C SER A 489 -10.39 -43.24 -19.04
N GLY A 490 -9.86 -42.70 -20.15
CA GLY A 490 -9.66 -43.46 -21.38
C GLY A 490 -10.91 -43.66 -22.25
N LEU A 491 -12.01 -42.97 -21.94
CA LEU A 491 -13.21 -42.94 -22.79
C LEU A 491 -13.33 -41.59 -23.48
N ALA A 492 -13.90 -41.59 -24.68
CA ALA A 492 -14.12 -40.34 -25.43
C ALA A 492 -15.14 -39.40 -24.77
N ASN A 493 -15.85 -39.84 -23.72
CA ASN A 493 -16.85 -39.06 -23.00
C ASN A 493 -16.41 -38.59 -21.61
N VAL A 494 -15.09 -38.57 -21.34
CA VAL A 494 -14.51 -38.02 -20.11
C VAL A 494 -15.02 -36.61 -19.89
N SER A 495 -15.44 -36.32 -18.64
CA SER A 495 -15.87 -34.98 -18.29
C SER A 495 -14.71 -33.98 -18.29
N VAL A 496 -14.99 -32.78 -18.76
CA VAL A 496 -14.04 -31.67 -18.84
C VAL A 496 -14.50 -30.47 -18.03
N ARG A 497 -13.60 -29.49 -17.91
CA ARG A 497 -13.91 -28.10 -17.61
C ARG A 497 -13.94 -27.29 -18.89
N ALA A 498 -15.14 -26.94 -19.31
CA ALA A 498 -15.37 -26.18 -20.53
C ALA A 498 -14.80 -24.75 -20.49
N ASP A 499 -14.54 -24.21 -19.29
CA ASP A 499 -13.96 -22.89 -19.03
C ASP A 499 -12.43 -22.93 -18.81
N MET A 500 -11.81 -24.12 -18.84
CA MET A 500 -10.41 -24.31 -18.45
C MET A 500 -9.62 -25.17 -19.44
N LEU A 501 -8.38 -24.75 -19.70
CA LEU A 501 -7.39 -25.53 -20.42
C LEU A 501 -6.34 -26.09 -19.45
N ALA A 502 -5.67 -27.16 -19.86
CA ALA A 502 -4.56 -27.75 -19.13
C ALA A 502 -3.29 -27.82 -19.97
N ASP A 503 -2.15 -27.74 -19.30
CA ASP A 503 -0.82 -27.81 -19.92
C ASP A 503 0.21 -28.47 -18.99
N THR A 504 1.15 -29.24 -19.55
CA THR A 504 2.28 -29.78 -18.77
C THR A 504 3.52 -28.89 -18.82
N SER A 505 3.51 -27.85 -19.68
CA SER A 505 4.52 -26.81 -19.75
C SER A 505 4.23 -25.69 -18.75
N LEU A 506 5.27 -25.21 -18.06
CA LEU A 506 5.19 -24.06 -17.14
C LEU A 506 4.90 -22.73 -17.84
N THR A 507 5.14 -22.64 -19.14
CA THR A 507 4.95 -21.42 -19.92
C THR A 507 3.82 -21.53 -20.94
N GLY A 508 3.25 -22.73 -21.10
CA GLY A 508 2.21 -23.00 -22.09
C GLY A 508 0.89 -22.27 -21.79
N ASN A 509 0.09 -22.10 -22.84
CA ASN A 509 -1.20 -21.42 -22.82
C ASN A 509 -2.38 -22.41 -22.85
N GLY A 510 -2.12 -23.71 -22.65
CA GLY A 510 -3.10 -24.78 -22.76
C GLY A 510 -2.96 -25.56 -24.07
N VAL A 511 -2.86 -26.89 -23.96
CA VAL A 511 -2.76 -27.81 -25.11
C VAL A 511 -4.03 -28.62 -25.36
N SER A 512 -4.92 -28.68 -24.37
CA SER A 512 -6.22 -29.35 -24.45
C SER A 512 -7.12 -28.87 -23.32
N PHE A 513 -8.40 -29.26 -23.32
CA PHE A 513 -9.30 -29.02 -22.20
C PHE A 513 -8.78 -29.67 -20.91
N ALA A 514 -9.04 -29.02 -19.78
CA ALA A 514 -8.74 -29.59 -18.48
C ALA A 514 -9.78 -30.65 -18.10
N THR A 515 -9.32 -31.78 -17.56
CA THR A 515 -10.15 -32.82 -16.94
C THR A 515 -9.74 -33.00 -15.48
N TYR A 516 -10.58 -33.63 -14.66
CA TYR A 516 -10.28 -33.85 -13.25
C TYR A 516 -10.55 -35.28 -12.80
N PHE A 517 -9.56 -35.89 -12.13
CA PHE A 517 -9.66 -37.22 -11.56
C PHE A 517 -9.25 -37.25 -10.08
N PRO A 518 -10.05 -37.87 -9.20
CA PRO A 518 -9.63 -38.14 -7.83
C PRO A 518 -8.30 -38.90 -7.82
N GLY A 519 -7.35 -38.46 -7.00
CA GLY A 519 -6.04 -39.09 -6.82
C GLY A 519 -4.92 -38.50 -7.69
N THR A 520 -5.19 -37.99 -8.89
CA THR A 520 -4.17 -37.32 -9.74
C THR A 520 -4.46 -35.83 -9.99
N GLY A 521 -5.71 -35.39 -9.80
CA GLY A 521 -6.10 -33.99 -9.85
C GLY A 521 -6.45 -33.52 -11.26
N PHE A 522 -6.23 -32.23 -11.52
CA PHE A 522 -6.36 -31.67 -12.86
C PHE A 522 -5.31 -32.27 -13.80
N ARG A 523 -5.72 -32.53 -15.05
CA ARG A 523 -4.84 -33.02 -16.12
C ARG A 523 -5.31 -32.61 -17.51
N VAL A 524 -4.42 -32.77 -18.48
CA VAL A 524 -4.70 -32.59 -19.91
C VAL A 524 -5.63 -33.71 -20.41
N LEU A 525 -6.71 -33.35 -21.13
CA LEU A 525 -7.51 -34.32 -21.89
C LEU A 525 -6.65 -34.99 -22.98
N THR A 526 -6.52 -36.31 -22.92
CA THR A 526 -5.57 -37.07 -23.75
C THR A 526 -6.19 -37.57 -25.06
N ALA A 527 -5.34 -37.99 -26.02
CA ALA A 527 -5.80 -38.44 -27.33
C ALA A 527 -6.77 -39.63 -27.30
N ASN A 528 -6.59 -40.56 -26.35
CA ASN A 528 -7.47 -41.73 -26.16
C ASN A 528 -8.84 -41.35 -25.56
N GLU A 529 -9.00 -40.10 -25.13
CA GLU A 529 -10.23 -39.58 -24.52
C GLU A 529 -10.97 -38.63 -25.47
N THR A 530 -10.63 -38.71 -26.76
CA THR A 530 -11.24 -37.94 -27.83
C THR A 530 -11.55 -38.83 -29.03
N LEU A 531 -12.64 -38.55 -29.73
CA LEU A 531 -12.88 -39.08 -31.07
C LEU A 531 -12.00 -38.32 -32.07
N ALA A 532 -11.49 -39.03 -33.07
CA ALA A 532 -10.71 -38.42 -34.15
C ALA A 532 -11.58 -38.00 -35.36
N THR A 533 -12.82 -38.50 -35.43
CA THR A 533 -13.71 -38.29 -36.57
C THR A 533 -15.12 -37.96 -36.11
N THR A 534 -15.93 -37.42 -37.03
CA THR A 534 -17.34 -37.11 -36.80
C THR A 534 -18.23 -38.36 -36.69
N THR A 535 -17.69 -39.54 -37.02
CA THR A 535 -18.36 -40.83 -36.91
C THR A 535 -18.49 -41.23 -35.43
N GLY A 536 -19.71 -41.30 -34.92
CA GLY A 536 -20.01 -41.57 -33.49
C GLY A 536 -20.43 -40.36 -32.66
N MET A 537 -20.49 -39.15 -33.27
CA MET A 537 -20.84 -37.89 -32.60
C MET A 537 -22.34 -37.63 -32.48
N ASN A 538 -23.11 -38.61 -32.01
CA ASN A 538 -24.54 -38.44 -31.72
C ASN A 538 -24.83 -38.64 -30.23
N THR A 539 -23.88 -38.23 -29.38
CA THR A 539 -24.02 -38.20 -27.92
C THR A 539 -23.63 -36.81 -27.43
N SER A 540 -24.39 -36.23 -26.51
CA SER A 540 -24.08 -34.90 -25.93
C SER A 540 -22.80 -34.88 -25.09
N THR A 541 -22.11 -36.02 -24.97
CA THR A 541 -21.08 -36.26 -23.96
C THR A 541 -19.70 -36.60 -24.54
N ALA A 542 -19.57 -36.83 -25.85
CA ALA A 542 -18.28 -37.16 -26.47
C ALA A 542 -17.41 -35.92 -26.79
N ASN A 543 -16.11 -36.02 -26.56
CA ASN A 543 -15.10 -35.03 -26.93
C ASN A 543 -14.54 -35.36 -28.32
N LEU A 544 -14.43 -34.38 -29.21
CA LEU A 544 -13.81 -34.52 -30.53
C LEU A 544 -12.47 -33.80 -30.56
N LYS A 545 -11.47 -34.43 -31.16
CA LYS A 545 -10.24 -33.78 -31.57
C LYS A 545 -9.98 -34.07 -33.05
N VAL A 546 -10.00 -33.03 -33.88
CA VAL A 546 -9.71 -33.14 -35.31
C VAL A 546 -8.30 -32.66 -35.58
N ALA A 547 -7.51 -33.43 -36.32
CA ALA A 547 -6.14 -33.11 -36.71
C ALA A 547 -5.86 -33.64 -38.12
N GLY A 548 -4.95 -33.00 -38.86
CA GLY A 548 -4.44 -33.54 -40.13
C GLY A 548 -5.47 -33.61 -41.28
N GLY A 549 -6.57 -32.88 -41.19
CA GLY A 549 -7.60 -32.77 -42.22
C GLY A 549 -8.92 -32.22 -41.67
N SER A 550 -9.71 -31.56 -42.52
CA SER A 550 -11.07 -31.13 -42.15
C SER A 550 -12.06 -32.29 -42.21
N GLN A 551 -12.90 -32.40 -41.20
CA GLN A 551 -13.94 -33.43 -41.11
C GLN A 551 -15.31 -32.87 -41.49
N THR A 552 -16.09 -33.64 -42.24
CA THR A 552 -17.45 -33.25 -42.60
C THR A 552 -18.45 -33.59 -41.48
N PHE A 553 -19.36 -32.68 -41.16
CA PHE A 553 -20.46 -32.91 -40.22
C PHE A 553 -21.84 -32.76 -40.84
N THR A 554 -22.81 -33.50 -40.31
CA THR A 554 -24.22 -33.43 -40.72
C THR A 554 -25.05 -32.85 -39.57
N THR A 555 -25.88 -33.64 -38.90
CA THR A 555 -26.48 -33.28 -37.62
C THR A 555 -25.76 -34.07 -36.53
N ASN A 556 -24.92 -33.39 -35.76
CA ASN A 556 -24.08 -34.02 -34.74
C ASN A 556 -24.20 -33.28 -33.40
N THR A 557 -24.00 -34.00 -32.32
CA THR A 557 -23.96 -33.47 -30.95
C THR A 557 -22.68 -33.91 -30.25
N MET A 558 -22.09 -33.05 -29.43
CA MET A 558 -20.83 -33.35 -28.74
C MET A 558 -20.63 -32.53 -27.48
N ASN A 559 -19.69 -32.95 -26.64
CA ASN A 559 -19.26 -32.24 -25.43
C ASN A 559 -18.30 -31.11 -25.78
N THR A 560 -17.14 -31.42 -26.37
CA THR A 560 -16.12 -30.44 -26.74
C THR A 560 -15.57 -30.66 -28.15
N ILE A 561 -15.12 -29.59 -28.79
CA ILE A 561 -14.40 -29.60 -30.07
C ILE A 561 -12.98 -29.10 -29.83
N THR A 562 -11.97 -29.90 -30.20
CA THR A 562 -10.59 -29.43 -30.35
C THR A 562 -10.22 -29.46 -31.83
N LEU A 563 -9.90 -28.31 -32.39
CA LEU A 563 -9.32 -28.15 -33.73
C LEU A 563 -7.80 -28.05 -33.56
N ASP A 564 -7.10 -29.14 -33.86
CA ASP A 564 -5.63 -29.17 -33.84
C ASP A 564 -5.05 -28.77 -35.20
N SER A 565 -3.73 -28.76 -35.32
CA SER A 565 -3.02 -28.45 -36.56
C SER A 565 -3.53 -29.27 -37.75
N GLY A 566 -3.90 -28.56 -38.83
CA GLY A 566 -4.52 -29.12 -40.03
C GLY A 566 -5.97 -29.60 -39.85
N GLY A 567 -6.49 -29.62 -38.62
CA GLY A 567 -7.85 -30.04 -38.28
C GLY A 567 -8.87 -28.94 -38.51
N GLY A 568 -10.07 -29.29 -38.92
CA GLY A 568 -11.18 -28.36 -39.10
C GLY A 568 -12.51 -29.09 -39.24
N LEU A 569 -13.58 -28.32 -39.33
CA LEU A 569 -14.93 -28.87 -39.54
C LEU A 569 -15.61 -28.18 -40.71
N THR A 570 -16.21 -29.00 -41.58
CA THR A 570 -16.96 -28.52 -42.74
C THR A 570 -18.39 -29.05 -42.72
N GLY A 571 -19.39 -28.18 -42.83
CA GLY A 571 -20.78 -28.60 -42.97
C GLY A 571 -20.98 -29.36 -44.28
N PHE A 572 -21.59 -30.55 -44.23
CA PHE A 572 -21.97 -31.30 -45.43
C PHE A 572 -22.85 -30.48 -46.38
N ASN A 573 -23.77 -29.68 -45.82
CA ASN A 573 -24.54 -28.69 -46.54
C ASN A 573 -24.95 -27.54 -45.59
N VAL A 574 -25.69 -26.55 -46.11
CA VAL A 574 -26.16 -25.39 -45.33
C VAL A 574 -27.09 -25.76 -44.16
N GLY A 575 -27.70 -26.94 -44.18
CA GLY A 575 -28.55 -27.47 -43.10
C GLY A 575 -27.79 -28.34 -42.10
N SER A 576 -26.48 -28.54 -42.24
CA SER A 576 -25.68 -29.24 -41.23
C SER A 576 -25.65 -28.43 -39.93
N VAL A 577 -25.89 -29.09 -38.80
CA VAL A 577 -25.87 -28.48 -37.46
C VAL A 577 -24.96 -29.30 -36.55
N MET A 578 -23.95 -28.65 -35.99
CA MET A 578 -23.15 -29.18 -34.90
C MET A 578 -23.59 -28.54 -33.59
N THR A 579 -24.19 -29.33 -32.71
CA THR A 579 -24.60 -28.86 -31.38
C THR A 579 -23.52 -29.22 -30.36
N VAL A 580 -22.94 -28.21 -29.71
CA VAL A 580 -21.96 -28.41 -28.64
C VAL A 580 -22.70 -28.40 -27.31
N GLY A 581 -23.06 -29.58 -26.83
CA GLY A 581 -23.76 -29.85 -25.56
C GLY A 581 -22.91 -29.66 -24.31
N GLY A 582 -21.58 -29.78 -24.43
CA GLY A 582 -20.58 -29.48 -23.38
C GLY A 582 -19.82 -28.16 -23.61
N VAL A 583 -20.39 -27.32 -24.48
CA VAL A 583 -20.25 -25.88 -24.44
C VAL A 583 -18.91 -25.30 -24.94
N ALA A 584 -17.85 -26.07 -25.24
CA ALA A 584 -16.55 -25.46 -25.59
C ALA A 584 -15.90 -25.90 -26.91
N ILE A 585 -15.28 -24.92 -27.58
CA ILE A 585 -14.42 -25.07 -28.77
C ILE A 585 -13.01 -24.61 -28.39
N LEU A 586 -11.99 -25.42 -28.70
CA LEU A 586 -10.58 -25.08 -28.60
C LEU A 586 -9.96 -25.08 -30.00
N ALA A 587 -9.45 -23.92 -30.41
CA ALA A 587 -8.70 -23.73 -31.64
C ALA A 587 -7.21 -23.62 -31.30
N LEU A 588 -6.43 -24.64 -31.67
CA LEU A 588 -4.98 -24.65 -31.50
C LEU A 588 -4.29 -24.04 -32.74
N PRO A 589 -3.02 -23.59 -32.61
CA PRO A 589 -2.27 -23.05 -33.75
C PRO A 589 -2.24 -24.00 -34.95
N GLY A 590 -2.51 -23.46 -36.15
CA GLY A 590 -2.48 -24.20 -37.41
C GLY A 590 -3.77 -24.96 -37.75
N ASN A 591 -4.86 -24.77 -37.00
CA ASN A 591 -6.18 -25.29 -37.38
C ASN A 591 -6.70 -24.65 -38.68
N THR A 592 -7.64 -25.33 -39.34
CA THR A 592 -8.29 -24.88 -40.60
C THR A 592 -9.65 -24.23 -40.38
N GLY A 593 -10.05 -24.05 -39.12
CA GLY A 593 -11.28 -23.36 -38.74
C GLY A 593 -12.56 -24.16 -38.89
N LEU A 594 -13.66 -23.43 -38.94
CA LEU A 594 -15.03 -23.92 -39.08
C LEU A 594 -15.62 -23.34 -40.38
N SER A 595 -16.16 -24.18 -41.24
CA SER A 595 -16.65 -23.78 -42.56
C SER A 595 -18.02 -24.40 -42.88
N GLY A 596 -18.99 -23.61 -43.30
CA GLY A 596 -20.32 -24.12 -43.69
C GLY A 596 -21.15 -24.70 -42.55
N GLY A 597 -22.47 -24.79 -42.78
CA GLY A 597 -23.42 -25.26 -41.78
C GLY A 597 -23.57 -24.30 -40.59
N GLN A 598 -23.99 -24.84 -39.44
CA GLN A 598 -24.25 -24.09 -38.20
C GLN A 598 -23.57 -24.75 -37.01
N ILE A 599 -23.01 -23.93 -36.13
CA ILE A 599 -22.57 -24.34 -34.79
C ILE A 599 -23.57 -23.78 -33.78
N SER A 600 -24.24 -24.66 -33.05
CA SER A 600 -25.24 -24.29 -32.05
C SER A 600 -24.70 -24.56 -30.64
N GLY A 601 -24.80 -23.57 -29.76
CA GLY A 601 -24.59 -23.78 -28.32
C GLY A 601 -25.78 -24.55 -27.73
N GLY A 602 -25.53 -25.65 -27.04
CA GLY A 602 -26.58 -26.42 -26.36
C GLY A 602 -26.98 -25.86 -24.97
N ALA A 603 -26.32 -24.80 -24.50
CA ALA A 603 -26.46 -24.21 -23.17
C ALA A 603 -26.49 -22.66 -23.23
N SER A 604 -26.65 -22.00 -22.08
CA SER A 604 -26.77 -20.52 -21.99
C SER A 604 -25.52 -19.74 -22.40
N ASN A 605 -24.34 -20.36 -22.33
CA ASN A 605 -23.06 -19.80 -22.78
C ASN A 605 -22.42 -20.78 -23.78
N THR A 606 -21.44 -20.34 -24.59
CA THR A 606 -20.51 -21.18 -25.37
C THR A 606 -19.10 -20.63 -25.15
N TRP A 607 -18.15 -21.46 -24.74
CA TRP A 607 -16.73 -21.10 -24.55
C TRP A 607 -15.95 -21.31 -25.85
N ILE A 608 -15.17 -20.33 -26.25
CA ILE A 608 -14.27 -20.42 -27.39
C ILE A 608 -12.87 -20.04 -26.91
N HIS A 609 -11.96 -21.01 -26.97
CA HIS A 609 -10.55 -20.85 -26.65
C HIS A 609 -9.77 -20.75 -27.95
N ALA A 610 -9.39 -19.54 -28.34
CA ALA A 610 -8.53 -19.30 -29.50
C ALA A 610 -7.07 -19.17 -29.04
N VAL A 611 -6.40 -20.33 -28.84
CA VAL A 611 -4.96 -20.36 -28.57
C VAL A 611 -4.19 -20.09 -29.87
N GLY A 612 -4.72 -20.55 -31.00
CA GLY A 612 -4.39 -20.09 -32.34
C GLY A 612 -5.57 -19.38 -33.00
N ASP A 613 -5.34 -18.83 -34.20
CA ASP A 613 -6.38 -18.14 -34.98
C ASP A 613 -7.53 -19.09 -35.32
N LEU A 614 -8.76 -18.68 -35.00
CA LEU A 614 -9.98 -19.41 -35.37
C LEU A 614 -10.68 -18.67 -36.52
N VAL A 615 -10.64 -19.25 -37.71
CA VAL A 615 -11.40 -18.75 -38.86
C VAL A 615 -12.78 -19.41 -38.88
N ILE A 616 -13.83 -18.60 -39.02
CA ILE A 616 -15.21 -19.07 -39.19
C ILE A 616 -15.74 -18.53 -40.52
N SER A 617 -16.13 -19.42 -41.42
CA SER A 617 -16.68 -19.08 -42.73
C SER A 617 -18.03 -19.77 -42.98
N SER A 618 -18.89 -19.09 -43.74
CA SER A 618 -20.22 -19.58 -44.14
C SER A 618 -20.19 -20.41 -45.41
#